data_AF-A0AAN8L3C2-F1
#
_entry.id   AF-A0AAN8L3C2-F1
#
_cell.length_a   1.000
_cell.length_b   1.000
_cell.length_c   1.000
_cell.angle_alpha   90.00
_cell.angle_beta   90.00
_cell.angle_gamma   90.00
#
_symmetry.space_group_name_H-M   'P 1'
#
loop_
_entity.id
_entity.type
_entity.pdbx_description
1 polymer ?
#
loop_
_entity_poly.entity_id
_entity_poly.type
_entity_poly.pdbx_seq_one_letter_code
_entity_poly.pdbx_strand_id
1 'polypeptide(L)'
;MSVCTRLLKKGAYPCHSRIHFLSVKMSDISEDDNEISFTVKFLGRVEVVRSEGMQILNEAVQSLKMPDKELTEKLQKKNKVSLFLSMSGIDILEHKTKFMLYTCPLSSVSFCAVIPTAPKVFGFVAKHPAADMYHCYLFQSKKFSHLLVSIIGDAFRATKREESLRGGGRDLIVEALRHKNKVLQRENAELRMRLSASGDQR
;
A
#
# COMPACT_ATOMS: atom_id res chain seq x y z
N MET A 1 -7.17 -7.69 16.36
CA MET A 1 -8.35 -7.12 15.67
C MET A 1 -8.10 -7.23 14.18
N SER A 2 -8.99 -7.92 13.47
CA SER A 2 -8.90 -8.15 12.02
C SER A 2 -8.79 -6.84 11.24
N VAL A 3 -8.11 -6.87 10.09
CA VAL A 3 -8.13 -5.81 9.07
C VAL A 3 -9.56 -5.35 8.82
N CYS A 4 -10.48 -6.32 8.76
CA CYS A 4 -11.90 -6.09 8.64
C CYS A 4 -12.47 -5.30 9.86
N THR A 5 -12.05 -5.61 11.09
CA THR A 5 -12.49 -4.90 12.30
C THR A 5 -11.91 -3.48 12.42
N ARG A 6 -10.68 -3.22 11.96
CA ARG A 6 -10.12 -1.85 11.92
C ARG A 6 -10.76 -0.98 10.83
N LEU A 7 -11.08 -1.57 9.69
CA LEU A 7 -11.81 -0.90 8.60
C LEU A 7 -13.26 -0.59 9.00
N LEU A 8 -13.94 -1.51 9.71
CA LEU A 8 -15.31 -1.32 10.19
C LEU A 8 -15.44 -0.35 11.39
N LYS A 9 -14.49 -0.32 12.32
CA LYS A 9 -14.58 0.52 13.54
C LYS A 9 -14.29 2.01 13.31
N LYS A 10 -13.79 2.43 12.15
CA LYS A 10 -13.46 3.84 11.85
C LYS A 10 -14.53 4.62 11.07
N GLY A 11 -15.79 4.16 11.04
CA GLY A 11 -16.94 5.00 10.66
C GLY A 11 -16.87 5.66 9.28
N ALA A 12 -16.24 5.04 8.29
CA ALA A 12 -16.00 5.63 6.97
C ALA A 12 -16.86 5.02 5.84
N TYR A 13 -18.05 4.49 6.15
CA TYR A 13 -18.95 3.92 5.14
C TYR A 13 -20.27 4.71 5.04
N PRO A 14 -20.36 5.72 4.16
CA PRO A 14 -21.65 6.26 3.75
C PRO A 14 -22.34 5.29 2.76
N CYS A 15 -23.34 4.58 3.24
CA CYS A 15 -24.66 4.30 2.63
C CYS A 15 -24.88 3.84 1.16
N HIS A 16 -23.92 3.34 0.37
CA HIS A 16 -24.29 2.66 -0.90
C HIS A 16 -23.68 1.28 -1.19
N SER A 17 -22.58 0.89 -0.54
CA SER A 17 -21.86 -0.34 -0.89
C SER A 17 -22.11 -1.54 0.05
N ARG A 18 -23.02 -1.40 1.03
CA ARG A 18 -23.30 -2.41 2.06
C ARG A 18 -23.81 -3.75 1.49
N ILE A 19 -24.39 -3.72 0.29
CA ILE A 19 -24.96 -4.89 -0.39
C ILE A 19 -23.86 -5.82 -0.95
N HIS A 20 -22.72 -5.29 -1.40
CA HIS A 20 -21.66 -6.12 -1.97
C HIS A 20 -20.84 -6.88 -0.93
N PHE A 21 -20.67 -6.30 0.27
CA PHE A 21 -19.97 -6.96 1.38
C PHE A 21 -20.75 -8.17 1.92
N LEU A 22 -22.09 -8.16 1.82
CA LEU A 22 -22.94 -9.30 2.22
C LEU A 22 -22.83 -10.51 1.29
N SER A 23 -22.28 -10.36 0.09
CA SER A 23 -22.18 -11.44 -0.92
C SER A 23 -20.81 -12.14 -0.94
N VAL A 24 -19.82 -11.64 -0.19
CA VAL A 24 -18.57 -12.36 0.04
C VAL A 24 -18.87 -13.49 1.02
N LYS A 25 -18.88 -14.74 0.55
CA LYS A 25 -19.10 -15.90 1.41
C LYS A 25 -17.99 -15.95 2.46
N MET A 26 -18.37 -16.09 3.72
CA MET A 26 -17.51 -16.30 4.89
C MET A 26 -16.51 -17.47 4.76
N SER A 27 -16.61 -18.30 3.72
CA SER A 27 -15.66 -19.35 3.40
C SER A 27 -14.33 -18.86 2.78
N ASP A 28 -14.21 -17.58 2.41
CA ASP A 28 -12.96 -16.99 1.85
C ASP A 28 -12.10 -16.27 2.91
N ILE A 29 -12.44 -16.39 4.19
CA ILE A 29 -11.73 -15.78 5.32
C ILE A 29 -11.34 -16.92 6.26
N SER A 30 -10.05 -17.25 6.33
CA SER A 30 -9.55 -18.19 7.34
C SER A 30 -9.72 -17.57 8.72
N GLU A 31 -10.18 -18.37 9.69
CA GLU A 31 -10.48 -17.93 11.05
C GLU A 31 -9.22 -17.64 11.88
N ASP A 32 -8.04 -17.97 11.34
CA ASP A 32 -6.74 -17.51 11.82
C ASP A 32 -6.11 -16.55 10.79
N ASP A 33 -5.68 -15.41 11.30
CA ASP A 33 -4.91 -14.33 10.66
C ASP A 33 -5.59 -13.49 9.58
N ASN A 34 -6.05 -12.30 10.01
CA ASN A 34 -5.90 -10.95 9.43
C ASN A 34 -5.77 -10.69 7.91
N GLU A 35 -5.95 -11.65 7.03
CA GLU A 35 -5.58 -11.60 5.61
C GLU A 35 -6.79 -11.93 4.73
N ILE A 36 -6.97 -11.16 3.66
CA ILE A 36 -8.08 -11.35 2.72
C ILE A 36 -7.49 -11.80 1.39
N SER A 37 -7.94 -12.95 0.87
CA SER A 37 -7.42 -13.51 -0.39
C SER A 37 -8.46 -13.54 -1.51
N PHE A 38 -8.03 -13.26 -2.74
CA PHE A 38 -8.88 -13.29 -3.94
C PHE A 38 -8.17 -13.95 -5.11
N THR A 39 -8.85 -14.88 -5.78
CA THR A 39 -8.33 -15.45 -7.03
C THR A 39 -8.76 -14.59 -8.22
N VAL A 40 -7.80 -14.06 -8.97
CA VAL A 40 -8.03 -13.19 -10.13
C VAL A 40 -7.14 -13.60 -11.32
N LYS A 41 -7.46 -13.10 -12.51
CA LYS A 41 -6.59 -13.27 -13.68
C LYS A 41 -5.58 -12.13 -13.72
N PHE A 42 -4.29 -12.44 -13.76
CA PHE A 42 -3.21 -11.49 -13.96
C PHE A 42 -3.05 -11.17 -15.44
N LEU A 43 -3.10 -9.89 -15.80
CA LEU A 43 -2.87 -9.44 -17.16
C LEU A 43 -1.39 -9.16 -17.41
N GLY A 44 -0.71 -8.58 -16.42
CA GLY A 44 0.72 -8.32 -16.49
C GLY A 44 1.17 -7.20 -15.56
N ARG A 45 2.48 -6.95 -15.58
CA ARG A 45 3.18 -5.83 -14.93
C ARG A 45 3.78 -4.96 -16.03
N VAL A 46 3.62 -3.66 -15.92
CA VAL A 46 4.18 -2.68 -16.88
C VAL A 46 4.95 -1.62 -16.08
N GLU A 47 6.14 -1.25 -16.52
CA GLU A 47 6.87 -0.11 -15.97
C GLU A 47 6.22 1.20 -16.44
N VAL A 48 6.06 2.14 -15.51
CA VAL A 48 5.36 3.40 -15.75
C VAL A 48 6.14 4.56 -15.15
N VAL A 49 6.07 5.72 -15.81
CA VAL A 49 6.85 6.91 -15.45
C VAL A 49 6.19 7.70 -14.30
N ARG A 50 4.87 7.62 -14.20
CA ARG A 50 4.07 8.39 -13.23
C ARG A 50 3.54 7.48 -12.12
N SER A 51 3.32 8.06 -10.94
CA SER A 51 2.82 7.35 -9.77
C SER A 51 1.28 7.27 -9.71
N GLU A 52 0.56 8.13 -10.43
CA GLU A 52 -0.90 8.22 -10.37
C GLU A 52 -1.54 8.74 -11.67
N GLY A 53 -2.80 8.35 -11.87
CA GLY A 53 -3.62 8.80 -13.01
C GLY A 53 -4.21 7.65 -13.82
N MET A 54 -5.43 7.85 -14.33
CA MET A 54 -6.14 6.85 -15.13
C MET A 54 -5.44 6.55 -16.46
N GLN A 55 -4.74 7.55 -17.04
CA GLN A 55 -3.99 7.41 -18.29
C GLN A 55 -2.94 6.29 -18.18
N ILE A 56 -2.27 6.17 -17.03
CA ILE A 56 -1.28 5.12 -16.77
C ILE A 56 -1.88 3.72 -16.92
N LEU A 57 -3.05 3.47 -16.33
CA LEU A 57 -3.70 2.17 -16.41
C LEU A 57 -4.16 1.86 -17.84
N ASN A 58 -4.65 2.86 -18.56
CA ASN A 58 -5.07 2.71 -19.95
C ASN A 58 -3.87 2.39 -20.87
N GLU A 59 -2.78 3.15 -20.74
CA GLU A 59 -1.53 2.93 -21.47
C GLU A 59 -0.96 1.54 -21.18
N ALA A 60 -0.86 1.16 -19.91
CA ALA A 60 -0.38 -0.17 -19.52
C ALA A 60 -1.24 -1.31 -20.09
N VAL A 61 -2.57 -1.16 -20.13
CA VAL A 61 -3.44 -2.14 -20.79
C VAL A 61 -3.23 -2.19 -22.29
N GLN A 62 -2.98 -1.06 -22.94
CA GLN A 62 -2.66 -1.03 -24.37
C GLN A 62 -1.32 -1.73 -24.65
N SER A 63 -0.29 -1.48 -23.84
CA SER A 63 1.01 -2.16 -23.95
C SER A 63 0.88 -3.68 -23.82
N LEU A 64 0.01 -4.17 -22.94
CA LEU A 64 -0.25 -5.61 -22.78
C LEU A 64 -1.16 -6.21 -23.87
N LYS A 65 -1.88 -5.37 -24.63
CA LYS A 65 -2.75 -5.81 -25.72
C LYS A 65 -2.01 -6.00 -27.04
N MET A 66 -0.81 -5.44 -27.19
CA MET A 66 0.04 -5.63 -28.36
C MET A 66 0.63 -7.04 -28.31
N PRO A 67 0.12 -8.01 -29.09
CA PRO A 67 0.60 -9.39 -29.03
C PRO A 67 1.74 -9.55 -30.04
N ASP A 68 2.88 -10.04 -29.60
CA ASP A 68 3.66 -10.90 -30.48
C ASP A 68 2.89 -12.23 -30.61
N LYS A 69 2.36 -12.49 -31.81
CA LYS A 69 1.27 -13.46 -32.05
C LYS A 69 1.66 -14.92 -31.73
N GLU A 70 2.94 -15.25 -31.65
CA GLU A 70 3.41 -16.65 -31.58
C GLU A 70 3.33 -17.31 -30.19
N LEU A 71 3.19 -16.54 -29.10
CA LEU A 71 3.23 -17.09 -27.71
C LEU A 71 1.85 -17.25 -27.05
N THR A 72 0.79 -16.82 -27.72
CA THR A 72 -0.49 -16.44 -27.09
C THR A 72 -1.34 -17.63 -26.64
N GLU A 73 -1.25 -18.80 -27.27
CA GLU A 73 -2.17 -19.91 -26.97
C GLU A 73 -1.71 -20.79 -25.79
N LYS A 74 -0.41 -20.90 -25.53
CA LYS A 74 0.13 -21.65 -24.38
C LYS A 74 0.16 -20.83 -23.08
N LEU A 75 0.20 -19.50 -23.16
CA LEU A 75 0.32 -18.60 -22.01
C LEU A 75 -1.03 -18.23 -21.37
N GLN A 76 -2.12 -18.27 -22.14
CA GLN A 76 -3.47 -17.96 -21.63
C GLN A 76 -4.00 -18.91 -20.54
N LYS A 77 -3.39 -20.10 -20.38
CA LYS A 77 -3.71 -21.05 -19.30
C LYS A 77 -2.95 -20.82 -17.97
N LYS A 78 -1.97 -19.90 -17.92
CA LYS A 78 -1.03 -19.74 -16.78
C LYS A 78 -1.13 -18.42 -16.01
N ASN A 79 -2.23 -17.66 -16.12
CA ASN A 79 -2.30 -16.32 -15.52
C ASN A 79 -3.25 -16.19 -14.32
N LYS A 80 -3.65 -17.29 -13.67
CA LYS A 80 -4.42 -17.17 -12.42
C LYS A 80 -3.47 -16.90 -11.25
N VAL A 81 -3.75 -15.86 -10.49
CA VAL A 81 -3.01 -15.50 -9.28
C VAL A 81 -3.96 -15.41 -8.09
N SER A 82 -3.42 -15.69 -6.91
CA SER A 82 -4.05 -15.38 -5.63
C SER A 82 -3.47 -14.06 -5.13
N LEU A 83 -4.34 -13.05 -5.02
CA LEU A 83 -4.03 -11.77 -4.38
C LEU A 83 -4.31 -11.88 -2.89
N PHE A 84 -3.31 -11.63 -2.07
CA PHE A 84 -3.45 -11.57 -0.63
C PHE A 84 -3.27 -10.13 -0.16
N LEU A 85 -4.20 -9.66 0.67
CA LEU A 85 -4.23 -8.32 1.22
C LEU A 85 -4.07 -8.38 2.72
N SER A 86 -2.99 -7.79 3.23
CA SER A 86 -2.67 -7.71 4.65
C SER A 86 -2.47 -6.26 5.08
N MET A 87 -2.16 -6.03 6.36
CA MET A 87 -1.82 -4.68 6.84
C MET A 87 -0.45 -4.19 6.35
N SER A 88 0.44 -5.10 5.93
CA SER A 88 1.79 -4.73 5.47
C SER A 88 1.81 -4.48 3.96
N GLY A 89 1.06 -5.26 3.18
CA GLY A 89 1.24 -5.26 1.73
C GLY A 89 0.18 -6.02 0.95
N ILE A 90 0.44 -6.07 -0.35
CA ILE A 90 -0.29 -6.84 -1.34
C ILE A 90 0.67 -7.89 -1.88
N ASP A 91 0.33 -9.16 -1.69
CA ASP A 91 1.09 -10.29 -2.18
C ASP A 91 0.40 -10.93 -3.39
N ILE A 92 1.16 -11.20 -4.44
CA ILE A 92 0.67 -11.77 -5.70
C ILE A 92 1.31 -13.13 -5.86
N LEU A 93 0.55 -14.20 -5.67
CA LEU A 93 1.04 -15.57 -5.75
C LEU A 93 0.49 -16.27 -6.99
N GLU A 94 1.27 -17.13 -7.63
CA GLU A 94 0.75 -18.03 -8.65
C GLU A 94 -0.29 -18.97 -8.03
N HIS A 95 -1.48 -19.08 -8.63
CA HIS A 95 -2.60 -19.76 -8.00
C HIS A 95 -2.37 -21.25 -7.71
N LYS A 96 -1.61 -21.95 -8.59
CA LYS A 96 -1.37 -23.40 -8.51
C LYS A 96 -0.25 -23.76 -7.55
N THR A 97 0.93 -23.17 -7.73
CA THR A 97 2.13 -23.49 -6.95
C THR A 97 2.21 -22.71 -5.65
N LYS A 98 1.41 -21.64 -5.52
CA LYS A 98 1.54 -20.64 -4.45
C LYS A 98 2.91 -19.96 -4.43
N PHE A 99 3.63 -19.98 -5.55
CA PHE A 99 4.89 -19.26 -5.69
C PHE A 99 4.65 -17.75 -5.62
N MET A 100 5.41 -17.05 -4.78
CA MET A 100 5.35 -15.59 -4.62
C MET A 100 5.94 -14.92 -5.86
N LEU A 101 5.10 -14.23 -6.63
CA LEU A 101 5.53 -13.49 -7.82
C LEU A 101 5.98 -12.09 -7.45
N TYR A 102 5.20 -11.39 -6.63
CA TYR A 102 5.45 -10.01 -6.26
C TYR A 102 4.90 -9.72 -4.86
N THR A 103 5.65 -8.93 -4.10
CA THR A 103 5.22 -8.34 -2.83
C THR A 103 5.28 -6.83 -2.96
N CYS A 104 4.15 -6.16 -2.75
CA CYS A 104 4.03 -4.71 -2.84
C CYS A 104 3.65 -4.15 -1.46
N PRO A 105 4.57 -3.51 -0.73
CA PRO A 105 4.24 -2.83 0.52
C PRO A 105 3.15 -1.79 0.31
N LEU A 106 2.17 -1.67 1.21
CA LEU A 106 1.09 -0.68 1.06
C LEU A 106 1.59 0.76 1.01
N SER A 107 2.71 1.05 1.67
CA SER A 107 3.41 2.35 1.62
C SER A 107 3.93 2.71 0.23
N SER A 108 4.23 1.71 -0.60
CA SER A 108 4.70 1.90 -1.98
C SER A 108 3.54 2.10 -2.97
N VAL A 109 2.31 1.72 -2.60
CA VAL A 109 1.14 1.82 -3.47
C VAL A 109 0.67 3.27 -3.52
N SER A 110 0.62 3.82 -4.74
CA SER A 110 0.30 5.22 -4.98
C SER A 110 -1.10 5.42 -5.54
N PHE A 111 -1.57 4.51 -6.39
CA PHE A 111 -2.83 4.65 -7.12
C PHE A 111 -3.49 3.29 -7.37
N CYS A 112 -4.81 3.22 -7.40
CA CYS A 112 -5.55 2.05 -7.88
C CYS A 112 -6.88 2.47 -8.51
N ALA A 113 -7.30 1.78 -9.56
CA ALA A 113 -8.59 2.03 -10.18
C ALA A 113 -9.11 0.85 -11.02
N VAL A 114 -10.40 0.89 -11.31
CA VAL A 114 -11.05 0.08 -12.34
C VAL A 114 -11.03 0.87 -13.66
N ILE A 115 -10.79 0.19 -14.77
CA ILE A 115 -10.79 0.83 -16.09
C ILE A 115 -12.23 1.11 -16.54
N PRO A 116 -12.61 2.36 -16.85
CA PRO A 116 -13.99 2.70 -17.20
C PRO A 116 -14.53 1.94 -18.42
N THR A 117 -13.71 1.76 -19.45
CA THR A 117 -14.08 1.04 -20.69
C THR A 117 -14.08 -0.48 -20.51
N ALA A 118 -13.55 -1.00 -19.40
CA ALA A 118 -13.43 -2.41 -19.11
C ALA A 118 -13.62 -2.65 -17.61
N PRO A 119 -14.87 -2.64 -17.09
CA PRO A 119 -15.16 -2.67 -15.64
C PRO A 119 -14.70 -3.95 -14.92
N LYS A 120 -14.33 -4.98 -15.69
CA LYS A 120 -13.75 -6.22 -15.19
C LYS A 120 -12.24 -6.12 -14.98
N VAL A 121 -11.59 -5.07 -15.49
CA VAL A 121 -10.15 -4.85 -15.44
C VAL A 121 -9.86 -3.76 -14.42
N PHE A 122 -8.93 -4.06 -13.53
CA PHE A 122 -8.48 -3.12 -12.52
C PHE A 122 -6.97 -3.24 -12.36
N GLY A 123 -6.38 -2.23 -11.75
CA GLY A 123 -4.96 -2.27 -11.43
C GLY A 123 -4.58 -1.30 -10.34
N PHE A 124 -3.35 -1.46 -9.87
CA PHE A 124 -2.72 -0.53 -8.94
C PHE A 124 -1.30 -0.21 -9.39
N VAL A 125 -0.80 0.93 -8.95
CA VAL A 125 0.55 1.42 -9.18
C VAL A 125 1.32 1.36 -7.87
N ALA A 126 2.52 0.79 -7.91
CA ALA A 126 3.42 0.74 -6.76
C ALA A 126 4.86 1.14 -7.16
N LYS A 127 5.56 1.82 -6.25
CA LYS A 127 6.98 2.14 -6.43
C LYS A 127 7.84 0.88 -6.29
N HIS A 128 8.82 0.72 -7.16
CA HIS A 128 9.78 -0.37 -7.05
C HIS A 128 10.67 -0.20 -5.80
N PRO A 129 10.94 -1.25 -5.01
CA PRO A 129 11.68 -1.11 -3.75
C PRO A 129 13.16 -0.74 -3.96
N ALA A 130 13.75 -1.13 -5.09
CA ALA A 130 15.18 -0.95 -5.37
C ALA A 130 15.48 0.08 -6.46
N ALA A 131 14.46 0.69 -7.07
CA ALA A 131 14.66 1.61 -8.18
C ALA A 131 13.65 2.76 -8.12
N ASP A 132 14.04 3.93 -8.62
CA ASP A 132 13.16 5.10 -8.69
C ASP A 132 12.21 5.02 -9.90
N MET A 133 11.47 3.92 -9.97
CA MET A 133 10.51 3.61 -11.02
C MET A 133 9.22 3.08 -10.42
N TYR A 134 8.14 3.14 -11.18
CA TYR A 134 6.83 2.63 -10.78
C TYR A 134 6.41 1.47 -11.66
N HIS A 135 5.63 0.56 -11.09
CA HIS A 135 5.00 -0.51 -11.84
C HIS A 135 3.49 -0.47 -11.70
N CYS A 136 2.81 -0.62 -12.83
CA CYS A 136 1.38 -0.88 -12.89
C CYS A 136 1.14 -2.38 -12.95
N TYR A 137 0.36 -2.90 -11.99
CA TYR A 137 -0.08 -4.29 -11.93
C TYR A 137 -1.53 -4.37 -12.36
N LEU A 138 -1.80 -5.16 -13.41
CA LEU A 138 -3.11 -5.23 -14.03
C LEU A 138 -3.73 -6.61 -13.86
N PHE A 139 -5.02 -6.62 -13.52
CA PHE A 139 -5.78 -7.81 -13.21
C PHE A 139 -7.17 -7.75 -13.86
N GLN A 140 -7.80 -8.91 -13.96
CA GLN A 140 -9.16 -9.06 -14.42
C GLN A 140 -9.96 -9.93 -13.44
N SER A 141 -11.09 -9.40 -12.98
CA SER A 141 -12.09 -10.10 -12.17
C SER A 141 -13.50 -9.66 -12.57
N LYS A 142 -14.39 -10.63 -12.81
CA LYS A 142 -15.79 -10.34 -13.15
C LYS A 142 -16.62 -9.86 -11.95
N LYS A 143 -16.26 -10.33 -10.75
CA LYS A 143 -17.07 -10.16 -9.52
C LYS A 143 -16.47 -9.15 -8.54
N PHE A 144 -15.14 -9.06 -8.49
CA PHE A 144 -14.45 -8.38 -7.39
C PHE A 144 -13.64 -7.16 -7.82
N SER A 145 -13.69 -6.71 -9.09
CA SER A 145 -12.87 -5.59 -9.58
C SER A 145 -13.04 -4.33 -8.73
N HIS A 146 -14.29 -3.87 -8.55
CA HIS A 146 -14.59 -2.68 -7.76
C HIS A 146 -14.31 -2.87 -6.27
N LEU A 147 -14.60 -4.06 -5.72
CA LEU A 147 -14.35 -4.38 -4.32
C LEU A 147 -12.85 -4.35 -4.00
N LEU A 148 -12.03 -5.00 -4.84
CA LEU A 148 -10.57 -5.04 -4.68
C LEU A 148 -9.97 -3.64 -4.73
N VAL A 149 -10.39 -2.82 -5.69
CA VAL A 149 -9.95 -1.41 -5.77
C VAL A 149 -10.37 -0.62 -4.53
N SER A 150 -11.58 -0.85 -4.00
CA SER A 150 -12.03 -0.19 -2.76
C SER A 150 -11.15 -0.57 -1.57
N ILE A 151 -10.94 -1.88 -1.34
CA ILE A 151 -10.17 -2.38 -0.20
C ILE A 151 -8.71 -1.93 -0.30
N ILE A 152 -8.08 -2.06 -1.47
CA ILE A 152 -6.71 -1.59 -1.70
C ILE A 152 -6.62 -0.07 -1.47
N GLY A 153 -7.58 0.68 -2.02
CA GLY A 153 -7.70 2.12 -1.87
C GLY A 153 -7.73 2.56 -0.41
N ASP A 154 -8.58 1.94 0.39
CA ASP A 154 -8.70 2.23 1.81
C ASP A 154 -7.42 1.87 2.57
N ALA A 155 -6.83 0.72 2.26
CA ALA A 155 -5.63 0.23 2.92
C ALA A 155 -4.41 1.14 2.71
N PHE A 156 -4.10 1.53 1.46
CA PHE A 156 -2.93 2.39 1.22
C PHE A 156 -3.17 3.83 1.70
N ARG A 157 -4.41 4.36 1.62
CA ARG A 157 -4.73 5.69 2.17
C ARG A 157 -4.58 5.73 3.69
N ALA A 158 -5.01 4.67 4.37
CA ALA A 158 -4.80 4.54 5.81
C ALA A 158 -3.29 4.51 6.16
N THR A 159 -2.51 3.76 5.38
CA THR A 159 -1.05 3.68 5.54
C THR A 159 -0.38 5.05 5.34
N LYS A 160 -0.66 5.75 4.23
CA LYS A 160 -0.13 7.10 3.97
C LYS A 160 -0.47 8.10 5.08
N ARG A 161 -1.70 8.06 5.60
CA ARG A 161 -2.13 8.92 6.72
C ARG A 161 -1.33 8.62 7.99
N GLU A 162 -1.13 7.34 8.31
CA GLU A 162 -0.34 6.93 9.47
C GLU A 162 1.12 7.37 9.34
N GLU A 163 1.72 7.23 8.16
CA GLU A 163 3.09 7.69 7.89
C GLU A 163 3.23 9.21 8.10
N SER A 164 2.28 10.00 7.60
CA SER A 164 2.26 11.45 7.81
C SER A 164 2.17 11.84 9.28
N LEU A 165 1.37 11.12 10.08
CA LEU A 165 1.26 11.35 11.53
C LEU A 165 2.54 10.95 12.28
N ARG A 166 3.17 9.83 11.90
CA ARG A 166 4.44 9.39 12.47
C ARG A 166 5.59 10.33 12.10
N GLY A 167 5.56 10.92 10.92
CA GLY A 167 6.49 11.98 10.50
C GLY A 167 6.33 13.24 11.35
N GLY A 168 5.10 13.76 11.47
CA GLY A 168 4.83 14.98 12.24
C GLY A 168 5.15 14.86 13.75
N GLY A 169 4.90 13.69 14.35
CA GLY A 169 5.26 13.45 15.76
C GLY A 169 6.77 13.41 16.01
N ARG A 170 7.56 12.91 15.06
CA ARG A 170 9.03 12.89 15.16
C ARG A 170 9.60 14.30 15.12
N ASP A 171 9.09 15.16 14.24
CA ASP A 171 9.58 16.53 14.13
C ASP A 171 9.33 17.35 15.40
N LEU A 172 8.13 17.24 15.99
CA LEU A 172 7.81 17.90 17.27
C LEU A 172 8.68 17.41 18.43
N ILE A 173 8.94 16.10 18.52
CA ILE A 173 9.82 15.53 19.54
C ILE A 173 11.25 16.00 19.35
N VAL A 174 11.74 16.01 18.11
CA VAL A 174 13.10 16.48 17.77
C VAL A 174 13.26 17.96 18.09
N GLU A 175 12.26 18.78 17.77
CA GLU A 175 12.27 20.21 18.06
C GLU A 175 12.25 20.50 19.58
N ALA A 176 11.39 19.81 20.33
CA ALA A 176 11.36 19.90 21.79
C ALA A 176 12.68 19.47 22.44
N LEU A 177 13.29 18.37 21.94
CA LEU A 177 14.60 17.91 22.40
C LEU A 177 15.71 18.92 22.08
N ARG A 178 15.70 19.54 20.90
CA ARG A 178 16.65 20.59 20.51
C ARG A 178 16.55 21.81 21.43
N HIS A 179 15.33 22.26 21.74
CA HIS A 179 15.13 23.38 22.66
C HIS A 179 15.64 23.04 24.08
N LYS A 180 15.30 21.85 24.59
CA LYS A 180 15.75 21.39 25.90
C LYS A 180 17.28 21.28 25.97
N ASN A 181 17.93 20.78 24.92
CA ASN A 181 19.39 20.69 24.86
C ASN A 181 20.05 22.08 24.91
N LYS A 182 19.47 23.06 24.18
CA LYS A 182 19.96 24.45 24.19
C LYS A 182 19.86 25.10 25.57
N VAL A 183 18.78 24.86 26.31
CA VAL A 183 18.62 25.36 27.69
C VAL A 183 19.65 24.71 28.61
N LEU A 184 19.78 23.39 28.57
CA LEU A 184 20.74 22.65 29.39
C LEU A 184 22.20 23.03 29.10
N GLN A 185 22.54 23.38 27.86
CA GLN A 185 23.87 23.88 27.52
C GLN A 185 24.15 25.25 28.13
N ARG A 186 23.14 26.15 28.17
CA ARG A 186 23.27 27.45 28.84
C ARG A 186 23.46 27.29 30.34
N GLU A 187 22.61 26.48 30.98
CA GLU A 187 22.72 26.20 32.41
C GLU A 187 24.07 25.56 32.76
N ASN A 188 24.54 24.59 31.96
CA ASN A 188 25.87 24.00 32.17
C ASN A 188 27.00 25.02 32.02
N ALA A 189 26.91 25.95 31.06
CA ALA A 189 27.91 27.00 30.91
C ALA A 189 27.93 27.94 32.12
N GLU A 190 26.75 28.32 32.62
CA GLU A 190 26.62 29.18 33.79
C GLU A 190 27.15 28.49 35.07
N LEU A 191 26.80 27.22 35.27
CA LEU A 191 27.29 26.44 36.41
C LEU A 191 28.81 26.28 36.37
N ARG A 192 29.39 26.05 35.19
CA ARG A 192 30.85 25.98 35.02
C ARG A 192 31.54 27.30 35.38
N MET A 193 30.96 28.44 34.99
CA MET A 193 31.48 29.77 35.35
C MET A 193 31.44 30.01 36.87
N ARG A 194 30.34 29.61 37.54
CA ARG A 194 30.23 29.71 39.00
C ARG A 194 31.23 28.83 39.72
N LEU A 195 31.43 27.59 39.24
CA LEU A 195 32.40 26.66 39.81
C LEU A 195 33.84 27.17 39.65
N SER A 196 34.19 27.79 38.52
CA SER A 196 35.52 28.43 38.37
C SER A 196 35.70 29.62 39.30
N ALA A 197 34.64 30.42 39.53
CA ALA A 197 34.70 31.57 40.43
C ALA A 197 34.82 31.17 41.93
N SER A 198 34.25 30.03 42.32
CA SER A 198 34.39 29.49 43.70
C SER A 198 35.63 28.61 43.89
N GLY A 199 36.32 28.21 42.82
CA GLY A 199 37.54 27.40 42.87
C GLY A 199 38.81 28.18 43.23
N ASP A 200 38.78 29.52 43.12
CA ASP A 200 39.91 30.43 43.39
C ASP A 200 40.09 30.79 44.88
N GLN A 201 39.41 30.07 45.79
CA GLN A 201 39.42 30.34 47.23
C GLN A 201 40.12 29.26 48.08
N ARG A 202 41.03 28.48 47.48
CA ARG A 202 41.88 27.51 48.20
C ARG A 202 43.37 27.81 48.04
#